data_AF-H1S5W0-F1
#
_entry.id   AF-H1S5W0-F1
#
_cell.length_a   1.000
_cell.length_b   1.000
_cell.length_c   1.000
_cell.angle_alpha   90.00
_cell.angle_beta   90.00
_cell.angle_gamma   90.00
#
_symmetry.space_group_name_H-M   'P 1'
#
loop_
_entity.id
_entity.type
_entity.pdbx_description
1 polymer ?
#
loop_
_entity_poly.entity_id
_entity_poly.type
_entity_poly.pdbx_seq_one_letter_code
_entity_poly.pdbx_strand_id
1 'polypeptide(L)' 'AFPDLGMEAIYEFEVEDMPATVAVDAKGRSIHRIVAA' A
#
# COMPACT_ATOMS: atom_id res chain seq x y z
N ALA A 1 3.42 -15.51 9.21
CA ALA A 1 4.83 -15.95 9.24
C ALA A 1 5.65 -15.01 10.14
N PHE A 2 6.77 -15.46 10.71
CA PHE A 2 7.61 -14.68 11.66
C PHE A 2 6.84 -14.20 12.92
N PRO A 3 6.27 -15.11 13.72
CA PRO A 3 5.40 -14.77 14.85
C PRO A 3 6.11 -14.00 15.98
N ASP A 4 7.43 -14.08 16.05
CA ASP A 4 8.30 -13.36 16.97
C ASP A 4 8.35 -11.84 16.72
N LEU A 5 7.98 -11.39 15.52
CA LEU A 5 7.91 -9.96 15.18
C LEU A 5 6.63 -9.28 15.70
N GLY A 6 5.74 -10.03 16.37
CA GLY A 6 4.50 -9.49 16.91
C GLY A 6 3.69 -8.77 15.82
N MET A 7 3.30 -7.52 16.06
CA MET A 7 2.49 -6.72 15.12
C MET A 7 3.12 -6.53 13.73
N GLU A 8 4.44 -6.71 13.59
CA GLU A 8 5.15 -6.60 12.30
C GLU A 8 5.22 -7.93 11.53
N ALA A 9 4.65 -9.01 12.09
CA ALA A 9 4.61 -10.30 11.42
C ALA A 9 3.78 -10.26 10.11
N ILE A 10 3.99 -11.25 9.24
CA ILE A 10 3.20 -11.37 8.01
C ILE A 10 1.88 -12.06 8.33
N TYR A 11 0.79 -11.37 8.03
CA TYR A 11 -0.59 -11.83 8.22
C TYR A 11 -1.34 -11.88 6.89
N GLU A 12 -2.25 -12.84 6.81
CA GLU A 12 -3.19 -12.95 5.70
C GLU A 12 -4.55 -12.46 6.18
N PHE A 13 -5.16 -11.57 5.40
CA PHE A 13 -6.46 -10.99 5.70
C PHE A 13 -7.34 -11.06 4.46
N GLU A 14 -8.59 -11.46 4.65
CA GLU A 14 -9.66 -11.16 3.69
C GLU A 14 -10.21 -9.77 4.02
N VAL A 15 -10.37 -8.93 3.00
CA VAL A 15 -10.82 -7.54 3.15
C VAL A 15 -12.12 -7.30 2.37
N GLU A 16 -12.97 -6.44 2.90
CA GLU A 16 -14.22 -5.99 2.28
C GLU A 16 -14.26 -4.46 2.35
N ASP A 17 -14.64 -3.80 1.25
CA ASP A 17 -14.80 -2.34 1.15
C ASP A 17 -13.64 -1.50 1.72
N MET A 18 -12.40 -1.88 1.41
CA MET A 18 -11.20 -1.14 1.82
C MET A 18 -10.82 -0.08 0.78
N PRO A 19 -11.19 1.21 0.94
CA PRO A 19 -10.87 2.24 -0.04
C PRO A 19 -9.36 2.47 -0.14
N ALA A 20 -8.85 2.53 -1.36
CA ALA A 20 -7.45 2.83 -1.67
C ALA A 20 -7.36 3.83 -2.83
N THR A 21 -6.27 4.61 -2.87
CA THR A 21 -5.97 5.53 -3.97
C THR A 21 -4.68 5.11 -4.67
N VAL A 22 -4.67 5.16 -6.00
CA VAL A 22 -3.47 4.84 -6.79
C VAL A 22 -2.47 6.00 -6.70
N ALA A 23 -1.42 5.84 -5.89
CA ALA A 23 -0.37 6.84 -5.72
C ALA A 23 0.68 6.81 -6.85
N VAL A 24 0.96 5.61 -7.38
CA VAL A 24 1.87 5.38 -8.50
C VAL A 24 1.24 4.32 -9.42
N ASP A 25 1.21 4.58 -10.71
CA ASP A 25 0.69 3.62 -11.69
C ASP A 25 1.78 2.82 -12.42
N ALA A 26 1.37 1.80 -13.18
CA ALA A 26 2.28 0.94 -13.94
C ALA A 26 3.05 1.66 -15.06
N LYS A 27 2.69 2.91 -15.40
CA LYS A 27 3.41 3.75 -16.37
C LYS A 27 4.43 4.66 -15.68
N GLY A 28 4.60 4.54 -14.36
CA GLY A 28 5.53 5.35 -13.58
C GLY A 28 5.04 6.78 -13.31
N ARG A 29 3.75 7.08 -13.50
CA ARG A 29 3.16 8.37 -13.11
C ARG A 29 2.96 8.34 -11.59
N SER A 30 3.43 9.37 -10.90
CA SER A 30 3.37 9.48 -9.44
C SER A 30 2.73 10.80 -9.04
N ILE A 31 1.81 10.77 -8.06
CA ILE A 31 1.16 11.99 -7.54
C ILE A 31 2.18 13.00 -7.02
N HIS A 32 3.28 12.55 -6.42
CA HIS A 32 4.33 13.44 -5.91
C HIS A 32 5.04 14.26 -7.01
N ARG A 33 4.92 13.85 -8.28
CA ARG A 33 5.47 14.60 -9.43
C ARG A 33 4.47 15.60 -10.03
N ILE A 34 3.17 15.42 -9.76
CA ILE A 34 2.11 16.27 -10.32
C ILE A 34 1.89 17.52 -9.47
N VAL A 35 2.14 17.45 -8.15
CA VAL A 35 1.97 18.61 -7.21
C VAL A 35 3.24 19.48 -7.11
N ALA A 36 4.25 19.23 -7.93
CA ALA A 36 5.45 20.06 -8.02
C ALA A 36 5.37 20.97 -9.25
N ALA A 37 4.38 21.88 -9.25
CA ALA A 37 4.30 23.03 -10.15
C ALA A 37 3.46 24.13 -9.49
#